data_AF-A0AAD3N1K3-F1
#
_entry.id   AF-A0AAD3N1K3-F1
#
_cell.length_a   1.000
_cell.length_b   1.000
_cell.length_c   1.000
_cell.angle_alpha   90.00
_cell.angle_beta   90.00
_cell.angle_gamma   90.00
#
_symmetry.space_group_name_H-M   'P 1'
#
loop_
_entity.id
_entity.type
_entity.pdbx_description
1 polymer ?
#
loop_
_entity_poly.entity_id
_entity_poly.type
_entity_poly.pdbx_seq_one_letter_code
_entity_poly.pdbx_strand_id
1 'polypeptide(L)'
;SHQNAWPFMEPVKKTEAPGYYQVIRFPMDLKTMSERLKSRYYTTRKLFMADMQRIFTNCREYNPPESEYYKCANLLEKFFYTKIKEAGLIEK
;
A
#
# COMPACT_ATOMS: atom_id res chain seq x y z
N SER A 1 0.93 13.79 5.80
CA SER A 1 1.05 13.39 4.39
C SER A 1 2.49 13.01 4.13
N HIS A 2 2.79 11.93 3.40
CA HIS A 2 4.16 11.51 3.06
C HIS A 2 4.40 11.74 1.56
N GLN A 3 5.52 12.36 1.20
CA GLN A 3 5.79 12.78 -0.19
C GLN A 3 5.73 11.64 -1.22
N ASN A 4 6.08 10.42 -0.82
CA ASN A 4 6.07 9.23 -1.70
C ASN A 4 4.73 8.47 -1.70
N ALA A 5 3.65 9.04 -1.18
CA ALA A 5 2.34 8.38 -1.13
C ALA A 5 1.51 8.57 -2.41
N TRP A 6 1.89 9.52 -3.28
CA TRP A 6 1.11 9.91 -4.46
C TRP A 6 0.67 8.75 -5.37
N PRO A 7 1.44 7.67 -5.61
CA PRO A 7 0.99 6.59 -6.49
C PRO A 7 -0.10 5.72 -5.89
N PHE A 8 -0.24 5.75 -4.57
CA PHE A 8 -1.07 4.83 -3.81
C PHE A 8 -2.35 5.51 -3.30
N MET A 9 -2.57 6.79 -3.62
CA MET A 9 -3.68 7.57 -3.09
C MET A 9 -5.03 7.08 -3.62
N GLU A 10 -5.07 6.53 -4.84
CA GLU A 10 -6.29 6.08 -5.51
C GLU A 10 -6.09 4.69 -6.14
N PRO A 11 -7.17 3.96 -6.45
CA PRO A 11 -7.09 2.72 -7.20
C PRO A 11 -6.42 2.93 -8.57
N VAL A 12 -5.53 2.01 -8.95
CA VAL A 12 -4.85 2.04 -10.25
C VAL A 12 -5.85 1.96 -11.39
N LYS A 13 -5.85 2.91 -12.33
CA LYS A 13 -6.77 2.88 -13.48
C LYS A 13 -6.27 1.93 -14.56
N LYS A 14 -7.18 1.16 -15.17
CA LYS A 14 -6.88 0.25 -16.29
C LYS A 14 -6.20 0.95 -17.47
N THR A 15 -6.53 2.21 -17.70
CA THR A 15 -5.96 3.04 -18.77
C THR A 15 -4.52 3.48 -18.49
N GLU A 16 -4.10 3.52 -17.23
CA GLU A 16 -2.77 3.98 -16.81
C GLU A 16 -1.80 2.81 -16.63
N ALA A 17 -2.31 1.60 -16.37
CA ALA A 17 -1.52 0.40 -16.14
C ALA A 17 -2.06 -0.81 -16.95
N PRO A 18 -1.60 -0.98 -18.20
CA PRO A 18 -2.02 -2.07 -19.07
C PRO A 18 -1.80 -3.44 -18.43
N GLY A 19 -2.85 -4.26 -18.36
CA GLY A 19 -2.76 -5.62 -17.80
C GLY A 19 -2.65 -5.69 -16.27
N TYR A 20 -2.70 -4.56 -15.54
CA TYR A 20 -2.52 -4.54 -14.08
C TYR A 20 -3.42 -5.54 -13.34
N TYR A 21 -4.71 -5.57 -13.67
CA TYR A 21 -5.69 -6.46 -13.03
C TYR A 21 -5.61 -7.92 -13.50
N GLN A 22 -4.77 -8.23 -14.49
CA GLN A 22 -4.45 -9.61 -14.88
C GLN A 22 -3.26 -10.15 -14.08
N VAL A 23 -2.31 -9.27 -13.76
CA VAL A 23 -1.13 -9.59 -12.95
C VAL A 23 -1.47 -9.55 -11.45
N ILE A 24 -2.03 -8.44 -10.99
CA ILE A 24 -2.31 -8.18 -9.58
C ILE A 24 -3.72 -8.67 -9.20
N ARG A 25 -3.75 -9.79 -8.47
CA ARG A 25 -4.99 -10.47 -8.07
C ARG A 25 -5.78 -9.75 -6.97
N PHE A 26 -5.10 -9.03 -6.09
CA PHE A 26 -5.71 -8.35 -4.96
C PHE A 26 -5.30 -6.88 -4.91
N PRO A 27 -5.84 -6.02 -5.79
CA PRO A 27 -5.55 -4.58 -5.80
C PRO A 27 -5.85 -3.93 -4.44
N MET A 28 -5.05 -2.94 -4.05
CA MET A 28 -5.26 -2.15 -2.85
C MET A 28 -4.63 -0.76 -3.01
N ASP A 29 -5.21 0.23 -2.34
CA ASP A 29 -4.82 1.64 -2.36
C ASP A 29 -5.27 2.33 -1.07
N LEU A 30 -4.74 3.52 -0.79
CA LEU A 30 -4.96 4.27 0.44
C LEU A 30 -6.38 4.83 0.56
N LYS A 31 -7.07 5.11 -0.55
CA LYS A 31 -8.49 5.54 -0.53
C LYS A 31 -9.37 4.37 -0.09
N THR A 32 -9.22 3.20 -0.71
CA THR A 32 -9.92 1.97 -0.30
C THR A 32 -9.62 1.64 1.16
N MET A 33 -8.36 1.76 1.60
CA MET A 33 -8.02 1.55 3.01
C MET A 33 -8.69 2.56 3.94
N SER A 34 -8.77 3.82 3.54
CA SER A 34 -9.44 4.87 4.31
C SER A 34 -10.94 4.61 4.46
N GLU A 35 -11.59 4.11 3.40
CA GLU A 35 -13.00 3.71 3.41
C GLU A 35 -13.23 2.48 4.30
N ARG A 36 -12.35 1.47 4.23
CA ARG A 36 -12.35 0.31 5.13
C ARG A 36 -12.18 0.72 6.60
N LEU A 37 -11.29 1.67 6.88
CA LEU A 37 -11.12 2.18 8.24
C LEU A 37 -12.39 2.85 8.76
N LYS A 38 -13.01 3.73 7.95
CA LYS A 38 -14.27 4.42 8.32
C LYS A 38 -15.43 3.45 8.58
N SER A 39 -15.48 2.35 7.83
CA SER A 39 -16.50 1.29 8.00
C SER A 39 -16.18 0.30 9.13
N ARG A 40 -15.13 0.53 9.94
CA ARG A 40 -14.66 -0.36 11.01
C ARG A 40 -14.29 -1.78 10.54
N TYR A 41 -13.90 -1.93 9.27
CA TYR A 41 -13.46 -3.21 8.70
C TYR A 41 -12.21 -3.78 9.40
N TYR A 42 -11.28 -2.92 9.82
CA TYR A 42 -10.05 -3.33 10.50
C TYR A 42 -10.28 -3.64 11.98
N THR A 43 -10.94 -4.76 12.27
CA THR A 43 -11.18 -5.25 13.63
C THR A 43 -9.90 -5.72 14.34
N THR A 44 -8.82 -5.96 13.59
CA THR A 44 -7.51 -6.28 14.13
C THR A 44 -6.41 -5.49 13.42
N ARG A 45 -5.31 -5.19 14.13
CA ARG A 45 -4.13 -4.55 13.53
C ARG A 45 -3.56 -5.36 12.35
N LYS A 46 -3.66 -6.70 12.39
CA LYS A 46 -3.16 -7.59 11.34
C LYS A 46 -3.84 -7.34 10.00
N LEU A 47 -5.15 -7.07 10.00
CA LEU A 47 -5.89 -6.75 8.76
C LEU A 47 -5.42 -5.44 8.14
N PHE A 48 -5.21 -4.40 8.96
CA PHE A 48 -4.69 -3.11 8.49
C PHE A 48 -3.27 -3.25 7.93
N MET A 49 -2.40 -3.96 8.65
CA MET A 49 -1.02 -4.20 8.21
C MET A 49 -0.97 -5.00 6.90
N ALA A 50 -1.82 -6.01 6.74
CA ALA A 50 -1.89 -6.80 5.52
C ALA A 50 -2.27 -5.94 4.30
N ASP A 51 -3.24 -5.03 4.44
CA ASP A 51 -3.66 -4.16 3.35
C ASP A 51 -2.57 -3.12 3.00
N MET A 52 -1.90 -2.53 4.00
CA MET A 52 -0.75 -1.64 3.76
C MET A 52 0.37 -2.38 3.04
N GLN A 53 0.73 -3.59 3.49
CA GLN A 53 1.78 -4.40 2.88
C GLN A 53 1.42 -4.78 1.43
N ARG A 54 0.14 -5.03 1.17
CA ARG A 54 -0.37 -5.35 -0.17
C ARG A 54 -0.17 -4.20 -1.16
N ILE A 55 -0.33 -2.95 -0.73
CA ILE A 55 -0.02 -1.78 -1.59
C ILE A 55 1.43 -1.84 -2.08
N PHE A 56 2.39 -2.06 -1.16
CA PHE A 56 3.81 -2.06 -1.50
C PHE A 56 4.23 -3.27 -2.33
N THR A 57 3.73 -4.45 -1.96
CA THR A 57 4.05 -5.70 -2.67
C THR A 57 3.47 -5.73 -4.08
N ASN A 58 2.20 -5.34 -4.26
CA ASN A 58 1.60 -5.22 -5.59
C ASN A 58 2.36 -4.21 -6.47
N CYS A 59 2.81 -3.09 -5.88
CA CYS A 59 3.59 -2.10 -6.61
C CYS A 59 4.90 -2.69 -7.14
N ARG A 60 5.62 -3.44 -6.31
CA ARG A 60 6.89 -4.08 -6.68
C ARG A 60 6.73 -5.27 -7.61
N GLU A 61 5.60 -5.97 -7.54
CA GLU A 61 5.29 -7.08 -8.44
C GLU A 61 5.00 -6.59 -9.86
N TYR A 62 4.27 -5.47 -9.99
CA TYR A 62 3.90 -4.94 -11.30
C TYR A 62 4.97 -4.05 -11.94
N ASN A 63 5.67 -3.22 -11.14
CA ASN A 63 6.61 -2.23 -11.66
C ASN A 63 8.07 -2.72 -11.58
N PRO A 64 8.94 -2.35 -12.53
CA PRO A 64 10.36 -2.69 -12.46
C PRO A 64 11.07 -1.96 -11.30
N PRO A 65 12.13 -2.55 -10.72
CA PRO A 65 12.89 -1.97 -9.59
C PRO A 65 13.39 -0.53 -9.80
N GLU A 66 13.68 -0.16 -11.04
CA GLU A 66 14.24 1.13 -11.42
C GLU A 66 13.17 2.24 -11.46
N SER A 67 11.89 1.87 -11.49
CA SER A 67 10.77 2.80 -11.59
C SER A 67 10.60 3.67 -10.35
N GLU A 68 10.10 4.89 -10.54
CA GLU A 68 9.76 5.80 -9.44
C GLU A 68 8.67 5.22 -8.52
N TYR A 69 7.76 4.41 -9.07
CA TYR A 69 6.73 3.71 -8.30
C TYR A 69 7.33 2.71 -7.30
N TYR A 70 8.30 1.91 -7.76
CA TYR A 70 9.00 0.95 -6.90
C TYR A 70 9.78 1.65 -5.79
N LYS A 71 10.49 2.74 -6.12
CA LYS A 71 11.19 3.59 -5.14
C LYS A 71 10.22 4.17 -4.11
N CYS A 72 9.07 4.68 -4.57
CA CYS A 72 8.03 5.20 -3.68
C CYS A 72 7.51 4.13 -2.72
N ALA A 73 7.27 2.90 -3.20
CA ALA A 73 6.83 1.79 -2.36
C ALA A 73 7.84 1.50 -1.25
N ASN A 74 9.14 1.39 -1.56
CA ASN A 74 10.17 1.12 -0.56
C ASN A 74 10.29 2.22 0.49
N LEU A 75 10.27 3.49 0.06
CA LEU A 75 10.39 4.61 0.98
C LEU A 75 9.17 4.74 1.89
N LEU A 76 7.97 4.55 1.35
CA LEU A 76 6.74 4.61 2.13
C LEU A 76 6.58 3.41 3.05
N GLU A 77 7.01 2.21 2.64
CA GLU A 77 7.04 1.01 3.48
C GLU A 77 7.99 1.19 4.67
N LYS A 78 9.19 1.71 4.43
CA LYS A 78 10.13 2.04 5.52
C LYS A 78 9.52 3.02 6.52
N PHE A 79 8.90 4.10 6.01
CA PHE A 79 8.20 5.07 6.86
C PHE A 79 7.06 4.42 7.65
N PHE A 80 6.26 3.57 7.01
CA PHE A 80 5.18 2.84 7.63
C PHE A 80 5.69 1.96 8.79
N TYR A 81 6.74 1.17 8.58
CA TYR A 81 7.30 0.33 9.64
C TYR A 81 7.85 1.14 10.82
N THR A 82 8.49 2.28 10.57
CA THR A 82 8.88 3.21 11.63
C THR A 82 7.67 3.64 12.45
N LYS A 83 6.55 4.02 11.80
CA LYS A 83 5.33 4.45 12.48
C LYS A 83 4.65 3.34 13.28
N ILE A 84 4.59 2.12 12.73
CA ILE A 84 4.01 0.97 13.44
C ILE A 84 4.87 0.60 14.67
N LYS A 85 6.20 0.70 14.56
CA LYS A 85 7.11 0.49 15.69
C LYS A 85 6.93 1.57 16.78
N GLU A 86 6.90 2.85 16.39
CA GLU A 86 6.65 3.98 17.30
C GLU A 86 5.30 3.86 18.03
N ALA A 87 4.28 3.34 17.34
CA ALA A 87 2.95 3.12 17.90
C ALA A 87 2.84 1.84 18.77
N GLY A 88 3.93 1.07 18.94
CA GLY A 88 3.92 -0.17 19.71
C GLY A 88 3.07 -1.29 19.07
N LEU A 89 2.86 -1.23 17.75
CA LEU A 89 2.01 -2.18 17.01
C LEU A 89 2.77 -3.40 16.47
N ILE A 90 4.09 -3.43 16.62
CA ILE A 90 4.94 -4.60 16.34
C ILE A 90 5.31 -5.24 17.69
N GLU A 91 5.13 -6.56 17.82
CA GLU A 91 5.62 -7.33 18.97
C GLU A 91 7.16 -7.35 18.97
N LYS A 92 7.75 -7.29 20.16
CA LYS A 92 9.21 -7.41 20.33
C LYS A 92 9.71 -8.78 19.88
#